data_AF-A0A958J793-F1
#
_entry.id   AF-A0A958J793-F1
#
_cell.length_a   1.000
_cell.length_b   1.000
_cell.length_c   1.000
_cell.angle_alpha   90.00
_cell.angle_beta   90.00
_cell.angle_gamma   90.00
#
_symmetry.space_group_name_H-M   'P 1'
#
loop_
_entity.id
_entity.type
_entity.pdbx_description
1 polymer ?
#
loop_
_entity_poly.entity_id
_entity_poly.type
_entity_poly.pdbx_seq_one_letter_code
_entity_poly.pdbx_strand_id
1 'polypeptide(L)'
;ADSFRTLDYGYTIADFHNSYTQPLGGHVTYGLKPYIDVRGASALGQLILQNAVPIISYPKHLPRYPAPGDAVSMTALVEDENIAAATVMLHYRLNNGSWQSAVMKDDGQSNDGDAGDQYYGAVLPALGENQTLDYYISANDDQGAVNRTPYDAPASFYTVTTPGNQPALFINEFMASNSTVIADPFGEYDDWVEIYNGDAQAVWLGD
;
A
#
# COMPACT_ATOMS: atom_id res chain seq x y z
N ALA A 1 30.82 0.97 -61.02
CA ALA A 1 30.99 1.00 -59.55
C ALA A 1 30.79 2.43 -59.08
N ASP A 2 30.05 2.65 -58.00
CA ASP A 2 29.78 4.00 -57.49
C ASP A 2 31.08 4.66 -56.98
N SER A 3 31.58 5.65 -57.71
CA SER A 3 32.79 6.40 -57.37
C SER A 3 32.60 7.43 -56.26
N PHE A 4 31.34 7.71 -55.88
CA PHE A 4 31.01 8.75 -54.91
C PHE A 4 31.13 8.26 -53.47
N ARG A 5 30.90 6.96 -53.20
CA ARG A 5 31.03 6.37 -51.85
C ARG A 5 32.42 6.46 -51.22
N THR A 6 33.46 6.71 -52.01
CA THR A 6 34.86 6.79 -51.53
C THR A 6 35.32 8.21 -51.25
N LEU A 7 34.50 9.22 -51.55
CA LEU A 7 34.83 10.61 -51.32
C LEU A 7 34.37 11.02 -49.92
N ASP A 8 35.20 11.81 -49.23
CA ASP A 8 34.90 12.44 -47.95
C ASP A 8 34.16 13.78 -48.11
N TYR A 9 34.04 14.28 -49.35
CA TYR A 9 33.45 15.57 -49.69
C TYR A 9 34.09 16.75 -48.93
N GLY A 10 35.37 16.63 -48.58
CA GLY A 10 36.08 17.64 -47.79
C GLY A 10 35.79 17.58 -46.28
N TYR A 11 35.11 16.54 -45.79
CA TYR A 11 34.91 16.29 -44.38
C TYR A 11 36.20 15.77 -43.72
N THR A 12 36.71 16.52 -42.76
CA THR A 12 37.97 16.24 -42.07
C THR A 12 37.76 15.67 -40.68
N ILE A 13 38.84 15.17 -40.06
CA ILE A 13 38.81 14.79 -38.64
C ILE A 13 38.50 15.98 -37.71
N ALA A 14 38.88 17.20 -38.12
CA ALA A 14 38.53 18.40 -37.38
C ALA A 14 37.01 18.65 -37.42
N ASP A 15 36.36 18.41 -38.56
CA ASP A 15 34.90 18.49 -38.68
C ASP A 15 34.21 17.45 -37.79
N PHE A 16 34.75 16.23 -37.71
CA PHE A 16 34.28 15.22 -36.77
C PHE A 16 34.35 15.71 -35.31
N HIS A 17 35.49 16.22 -34.87
CA HIS A 17 35.64 16.74 -33.51
C HIS A 17 34.74 17.96 -33.25
N ASN A 18 34.65 18.87 -34.21
CA ASN A 18 33.81 20.06 -34.13
C ASN A 18 32.32 19.71 -34.10
N SER A 19 31.89 18.65 -34.79
CA SER A 19 30.49 18.20 -34.86
C SER A 19 29.85 17.93 -33.51
N TYR A 20 30.66 17.65 -32.48
CA TYR A 20 30.16 17.44 -31.14
C TYR A 20 29.57 18.72 -30.53
N THR A 21 30.15 19.89 -30.78
CA THR A 21 29.76 21.16 -30.14
C THR A 21 29.36 22.28 -31.10
N GLN A 22 29.73 22.19 -32.38
CA GLN A 22 29.57 23.26 -33.36
C GLN A 22 28.67 22.86 -34.52
N PRO A 23 27.96 23.82 -35.15
CA PRO A 23 27.34 23.59 -36.45
C PRO A 23 28.41 23.41 -37.53
N LEU A 24 28.12 22.57 -38.53
CA LEU A 24 29.00 22.34 -39.67
C LEU A 24 28.47 22.95 -40.98
N GLY A 25 27.38 23.72 -40.90
CA GLY A 25 26.74 24.37 -42.04
C GLY A 25 25.73 23.50 -42.78
N GLY A 26 25.14 24.03 -43.86
CA GLY A 26 24.09 23.35 -44.62
C GLY A 26 22.89 22.96 -43.75
N HIS A 27 22.56 21.67 -43.73
CA HIS A 27 21.48 21.09 -42.92
C HIS A 27 21.89 20.69 -41.48
N VAL A 28 23.14 20.98 -41.06
CA VAL A 28 23.66 20.66 -39.72
C VAL A 28 23.79 21.95 -38.89
N THR A 29 22.64 22.44 -38.45
CA THR A 29 22.48 23.73 -37.72
C THR A 29 22.95 23.68 -36.26
N TYR A 30 23.19 22.48 -35.72
CA TYR A 30 23.64 22.27 -34.34
C TYR A 30 24.76 21.25 -34.29
N GLY A 31 25.69 21.42 -33.34
CA GLY A 31 26.50 20.31 -32.86
C GLY A 31 25.66 19.31 -32.07
N LEU A 32 26.11 18.07 -31.96
CA LEU A 32 25.36 16.99 -31.30
C LEU A 32 24.98 17.33 -29.85
N LYS A 33 25.91 17.87 -29.05
CA LYS A 33 25.64 18.23 -27.66
C LYS A 33 24.60 19.37 -27.55
N PRO A 34 24.78 20.54 -28.21
CA PRO A 34 23.75 21.59 -28.21
C PRO A 34 22.38 21.10 -28.68
N TYR A 35 22.34 20.22 -29.69
CA TYR A 35 21.08 19.63 -30.17
C TYR A 35 20.40 18.80 -29.07
N ILE A 36 21.14 17.91 -28.41
CA ILE A 36 20.61 17.09 -27.30
C ILE A 36 20.15 17.99 -26.15
N ASP A 37 20.92 19.02 -25.79
CA ASP A 37 20.56 19.94 -24.71
C ASP A 37 19.25 20.69 -25.03
N VAL A 38 19.09 21.22 -26.26
CA VAL A 38 17.86 21.89 -26.71
C VAL A 38 16.67 20.93 -26.74
N ARG A 39 16.87 19.69 -27.21
CA ARG A 39 15.82 18.67 -27.23
C ARG A 39 15.42 18.24 -25.83
N GLY A 40 16.38 18.11 -24.91
CA GLY A 40 16.12 17.83 -23.49
C GLY A 40 15.31 18.94 -22.84
N ALA A 41 15.71 20.20 -23.04
CA ALA A 41 14.96 21.36 -22.55
C ALA A 41 13.54 21.44 -23.15
N SER A 42 13.40 21.18 -24.45
CA SER A 42 12.10 21.14 -25.12
C SER A 42 11.21 20.02 -24.60
N ALA A 43 11.77 18.84 -24.31
CA ALA A 43 11.01 17.72 -23.76
C ALA A 43 10.55 18.01 -22.32
N LEU A 44 11.42 18.58 -21.48
CA LEU A 44 11.07 19.01 -20.13
C LEU A 44 10.01 20.13 -20.15
N GLY A 45 10.11 21.09 -21.07
CA GLY A 45 9.12 22.16 -21.23
C GLY A 45 7.75 21.68 -21.73
N GLN A 46 7.66 20.47 -22.28
CA GLN A 46 6.40 19.82 -22.64
C GLN A 46 5.76 19.06 -21.48
N LEU A 47 6.46 18.90 -20.35
CA LEU A 47 5.91 18.24 -19.18
C LEU A 47 4.82 19.12 -18.57
N ILE A 48 3.58 18.62 -18.56
CA ILE A 48 2.48 19.23 -17.83
C ILE A 48 2.40 18.49 -16.50
N LEU A 49 2.99 19.08 -15.46
CA LEU A 49 2.79 18.64 -14.08
C LEU A 49 1.44 19.16 -13.63
N GLN A 50 0.42 18.31 -13.70
CA GLN A 50 -0.83 18.57 -13.01
C GLN A 50 -0.71 18.04 -11.59
N ASN A 51 -1.38 18.71 -10.67
CA ASN A 51 -1.51 18.21 -9.31
C ASN A 51 -2.21 16.85 -9.33
N ALA A 52 -1.51 15.79 -8.95
CA ALA A 52 -2.13 14.50 -8.80
C ALA A 52 -2.93 14.49 -7.49
N VAL A 53 -3.96 13.66 -7.44
CA VAL A 53 -4.67 13.41 -6.20
C VAL A 53 -3.88 12.32 -5.45
N PRO A 54 -3.63 12.44 -4.13
CA PRO A 54 -2.90 11.43 -3.38
C PRO A 54 -3.47 10.03 -3.58
N ILE A 55 -2.62 9.02 -3.69
CA ILE A 55 -3.04 7.62 -3.83
C ILE A 55 -2.88 6.94 -2.47
N ILE A 56 -3.94 6.30 -1.98
CA ILE A 56 -3.90 5.53 -0.73
C ILE A 56 -4.03 4.04 -1.08
N SER A 57 -3.00 3.29 -0.78
CA SER A 57 -2.87 1.87 -1.11
C SER A 57 -2.69 1.02 0.15
N TYR A 58 -3.15 -0.23 0.09
CA TYR A 58 -2.95 -1.25 1.14
C TYR A 58 -3.35 -0.83 2.57
N PRO A 59 -4.54 -0.23 2.79
CA PRO A 59 -4.99 0.06 4.15
C PRO A 59 -5.10 -1.23 4.96
N LYS A 60 -4.45 -1.27 6.12
CA LYS A 60 -4.33 -2.48 6.95
C LYS A 60 -4.38 -2.12 8.43
N HIS A 61 -5.02 -2.98 9.21
CA HIS A 61 -4.92 -2.97 10.67
C HIS A 61 -4.20 -4.22 11.20
N LEU A 62 -3.53 -4.05 12.34
CA LEU A 62 -2.95 -5.13 13.13
C LEU A 62 -3.30 -4.96 14.61
N PRO A 63 -3.58 -6.04 15.34
CA PRO A 63 -3.72 -7.42 14.84
C PRO A 63 -4.95 -7.59 13.93
N ARG A 64 -4.93 -8.59 13.03
CA ARG A 64 -6.04 -8.85 12.10
C ARG A 64 -7.35 -9.14 12.82
N TYR A 65 -7.25 -9.80 13.97
CA TYR A 65 -8.34 -10.13 14.88
C TYR A 65 -7.96 -9.65 16.30
N PRO A 66 -8.23 -8.38 16.65
CA PRO A 66 -7.88 -7.86 17.96
C PRO A 66 -8.68 -8.53 19.06
N ALA A 67 -7.98 -8.95 20.11
CA ALA A 67 -8.59 -9.36 21.36
C ALA A 67 -8.88 -8.13 22.24
N PRO A 68 -9.81 -8.25 23.20
CA PRO A 68 -10.00 -7.23 24.23
C PRO A 68 -8.67 -6.93 24.94
N GLY A 69 -8.31 -5.65 25.02
CA GLY A 69 -7.03 -5.19 25.58
C GLY A 69 -5.93 -4.94 24.53
N ASP A 70 -6.10 -5.39 23.29
CA ASP A 70 -5.14 -5.13 22.23
C ASP A 70 -5.27 -3.71 21.68
N ALA A 71 -4.14 -3.01 21.59
CA ALA A 71 -4.01 -1.80 20.78
C ALA A 71 -4.06 -2.16 19.29
N VAL A 72 -4.58 -1.24 18.47
CA VAL A 72 -4.73 -1.47 17.03
C VAL A 72 -3.82 -0.52 16.26
N SER A 73 -2.84 -1.07 15.56
CA SER A 73 -2.00 -0.34 14.61
C SER A 73 -2.72 -0.26 13.26
N MET A 74 -2.78 0.94 12.70
CA MET A 74 -3.39 1.27 11.42
C MET A 74 -2.31 1.76 10.48
N THR A 75 -2.21 1.18 9.29
CA THR A 75 -1.18 1.52 8.30
C THR A 75 -1.77 1.66 6.90
N ALA A 76 -1.17 2.50 6.06
CA ALA A 76 -1.43 2.58 4.63
C ALA A 76 -0.21 3.15 3.89
N LEU A 77 0.00 2.72 2.66
CA LEU A 77 0.95 3.34 1.74
C LEU A 77 0.29 4.57 1.12
N VAL A 78 0.94 5.73 1.17
CA VAL A 78 0.43 6.95 0.52
C VAL A 78 1.48 7.49 -0.45
N GLU A 79 1.06 7.70 -1.69
CA GLU A 79 1.93 8.17 -2.77
C GLU A 79 1.36 9.46 -3.37
N ASP A 80 2.24 10.41 -3.68
CA ASP A 80 1.91 11.71 -4.26
C ASP A 80 3.16 12.29 -4.95
N GLU A 81 3.01 13.24 -5.89
CA GLU A 81 4.17 13.91 -6.49
C GLU A 81 4.96 14.76 -5.49
N ASN A 82 4.33 15.25 -4.43
CA ASN A 82 4.95 15.98 -3.33
C ASN A 82 4.58 15.36 -1.97
N ILE A 83 5.00 14.10 -1.78
CA ILE A 83 4.67 13.32 -0.58
C ILE A 83 5.06 13.99 0.74
N ALA A 84 6.13 14.77 0.76
CA ALA A 84 6.61 15.46 1.98
C ALA A 84 5.63 16.53 2.49
N ALA A 85 4.72 17.00 1.64
CA ALA A 85 3.71 17.97 1.98
C ALA A 85 2.30 17.36 2.11
N ALA A 86 2.16 16.06 1.82
CA ALA A 86 0.93 15.33 2.01
C ALA A 86 0.61 15.13 3.51
N THR A 87 -0.67 15.27 3.85
CA THR A 87 -1.19 15.06 5.21
C THR A 87 -2.11 13.84 5.23
N VAL A 88 -1.76 12.84 6.05
CA VAL A 88 -2.51 11.59 6.16
C VAL A 88 -3.23 11.51 7.49
N MET A 89 -4.54 11.25 7.44
CA MET A 89 -5.42 11.21 8.60
C MET A 89 -6.17 9.88 8.65
N LEU A 90 -6.11 9.24 9.80
CA LEU A 90 -7.03 8.17 10.19
C LEU A 90 -8.28 8.82 10.77
N HIS A 91 -9.45 8.44 10.26
CA HIS A 91 -10.73 8.79 10.85
C HIS A 91 -11.38 7.55 11.41
N TYR A 92 -11.82 7.58 12.66
CA TYR A 92 -12.36 6.40 13.33
C TYR A 92 -13.49 6.73 14.30
N ARG A 93 -14.33 5.75 14.60
CA ARG A 93 -15.36 5.84 15.64
C ARG A 93 -15.56 4.47 16.30
N LEU A 94 -16.02 4.50 17.55
CA LEU A 94 -16.39 3.29 18.29
C LEU A 94 -17.90 3.20 18.45
N ASN A 95 -18.45 2.00 18.25
CA ASN A 95 -19.87 1.65 18.48
C ASN A 95 -20.86 2.66 17.87
N ASN A 96 -20.66 3.02 16.60
CA ASN A 96 -21.46 4.03 15.89
C ASN A 96 -21.51 5.43 16.56
N GLY A 97 -20.51 5.75 17.39
CA GLY A 97 -20.34 7.08 17.97
C GLY A 97 -19.91 8.14 16.95
N SER A 98 -19.47 9.29 17.46
CA SER A 98 -18.94 10.38 16.63
C SER A 98 -17.59 10.02 16.02
N TRP A 99 -17.36 10.47 14.78
CA TRP A 99 -16.05 10.39 14.14
C TRP A 99 -15.01 11.22 14.88
N GLN A 100 -13.86 10.61 15.11
CA GLN A 100 -12.64 11.21 15.62
C GLN A 100 -11.53 11.07 14.57
N SER A 101 -10.46 11.85 14.69
CA SER A 101 -9.36 11.79 13.74
C SER A 101 -8.01 11.75 14.46
N ALA A 102 -7.07 11.01 13.90
CA ALA A 102 -5.68 10.96 14.31
C ALA A 102 -4.76 11.16 13.09
N VAL A 103 -3.64 11.83 13.29
CA VAL A 103 -2.62 11.97 12.24
C VAL A 103 -1.91 10.62 12.09
N MET A 104 -1.74 10.16 10.85
CA MET A 104 -0.85 9.05 10.52
C MET A 104 0.51 9.63 10.11
N LYS A 105 1.60 8.98 10.52
CA LYS A 105 2.97 9.46 10.29
C LYS A 105 3.80 8.38 9.62
N ASP A 106 4.73 8.82 8.78
CA ASP A 106 5.84 8.03 8.25
C ASP A 106 7.11 8.45 9.01
N ASP A 107 7.23 7.97 10.26
CA ASP A 107 8.28 8.32 11.22
C ASP A 107 9.10 7.12 11.71
N GLY A 108 8.76 5.90 11.25
CA GLY A 108 9.38 4.65 11.67
C GLY A 108 9.16 4.32 13.15
N GLN A 109 8.21 5.00 13.80
CA GLN A 109 7.89 4.86 15.23
C GLN A 109 6.39 4.62 15.46
N SER A 110 5.56 4.81 14.44
CA SER A 110 4.10 4.72 14.53
C SER A 110 3.56 3.34 14.12
N ASN A 111 4.40 2.30 14.26
CA ASN A 111 4.19 0.94 13.73
C ASN A 111 3.93 0.93 12.22
N ASP A 112 4.66 1.79 11.52
CA ASP A 112 4.54 2.13 10.11
C ASP A 112 5.60 1.47 9.23
N GLY A 113 6.80 1.21 9.74
CA GLY A 113 7.88 0.66 8.95
C GLY A 113 9.20 1.37 9.22
N ASP A 114 9.98 1.61 8.18
CA ASP A 114 11.15 2.48 8.24
C ASP A 114 10.72 3.92 7.94
N ALA A 115 11.36 4.92 8.55
CA ALA A 115 11.02 6.31 8.27
C ALA A 115 11.31 6.72 6.81
N GLY A 116 10.37 7.38 6.16
CA GLY A 116 10.44 7.84 4.78
C GLY A 116 10.14 6.76 3.74
N ASP A 117 9.56 5.63 4.13
CA ASP A 117 9.21 4.53 3.23
C ASP A 117 7.79 4.65 2.62
N GLN A 118 7.10 5.77 2.92
CA GLN A 118 5.75 6.13 2.49
C GLN A 118 4.63 5.29 3.12
N TYR A 119 4.94 4.38 4.03
CA TYR A 119 3.94 3.80 4.91
C TYR A 119 3.68 4.76 6.06
N TYR A 120 2.43 5.17 6.17
CA TYR A 120 1.98 6.01 7.28
C TYR A 120 1.27 5.13 8.30
N GLY A 121 1.58 5.34 9.58
CA GLY A 121 0.99 4.59 10.70
C GLY A 121 0.35 5.48 11.75
N ALA A 122 -0.65 4.92 12.43
CA ALA A 122 -1.18 5.44 13.68
C ALA A 122 -1.56 4.26 14.61
N VAL A 123 -1.42 4.45 15.92
CA VAL A 123 -1.80 3.44 16.91
C VAL A 123 -3.02 3.94 17.68
N LEU A 124 -4.12 3.19 17.59
CA LEU A 124 -5.29 3.41 18.41
C LEU A 124 -5.15 2.69 19.76
N PRO A 125 -5.69 3.26 20.86
CA PRO A 125 -5.66 2.63 22.18
C PRO A 125 -6.32 1.25 22.20
N ALA A 126 -6.05 0.51 23.27
CA ALA A 126 -6.64 -0.79 23.52
C ALA A 126 -8.17 -0.79 23.42
N LEU A 127 -8.72 -1.69 22.61
CA LEU A 127 -10.15 -1.87 22.48
C LEU A 127 -10.70 -2.75 23.61
N GLY A 128 -11.85 -2.39 24.17
CA GLY A 128 -12.55 -3.22 25.16
C GLY A 128 -13.28 -4.41 24.52
N GLU A 129 -13.99 -5.21 25.32
CA GLU A 129 -14.83 -6.29 24.83
C GLU A 129 -16.01 -5.79 23.99
N ASN A 130 -16.40 -6.58 22.97
CA ASN A 130 -17.55 -6.31 22.10
C ASN A 130 -17.53 -4.91 21.46
N GLN A 131 -16.36 -4.35 21.20
CA GLN A 131 -16.23 -3.06 20.54
C GLN A 131 -16.26 -3.22 19.02
N THR A 132 -16.98 -2.32 18.36
CA THR A 132 -16.92 -2.12 16.91
C THR A 132 -16.17 -0.84 16.61
N LEU A 133 -15.03 -0.96 15.93
CA LEU A 133 -14.23 0.14 15.41
C LEU A 133 -14.50 0.29 13.90
N ASP A 134 -15.12 1.39 13.52
CA ASP A 134 -15.23 1.78 12.11
C ASP A 134 -14.14 2.79 11.78
N TYR A 135 -13.51 2.68 10.61
CA TYR A 135 -12.48 3.62 10.18
C TYR A 135 -12.42 3.83 8.67
N TYR A 136 -11.85 4.97 8.27
CA TYR A 136 -11.40 5.27 6.91
C TYR A 136 -10.15 6.14 6.98
N ILE A 137 -9.40 6.22 5.88
CA ILE A 137 -8.18 7.04 5.79
C ILE A 137 -8.39 8.11 4.74
N SER A 138 -7.88 9.31 4.99
CA SER A 138 -7.82 10.39 4.01
C SER A 138 -6.40 10.93 3.86
N ALA A 139 -6.02 11.28 2.65
CA ALA A 139 -4.77 11.96 2.33
C ALA A 139 -5.10 13.27 1.59
N ASN A 140 -4.43 14.36 1.97
CA ASN A 140 -4.55 15.66 1.32
C ASN A 140 -3.17 16.13 0.90
N ASP A 141 -3.02 16.61 -0.33
CA ASP A 141 -1.76 17.21 -0.81
C ASP A 141 -1.62 18.68 -0.37
N ASP A 142 -0.55 19.34 -0.84
CA ASP A 142 -0.24 20.75 -0.55
C ASP A 142 -1.01 21.76 -1.42
N GLN A 143 -1.76 21.27 -2.40
CA GLN A 143 -2.60 22.06 -3.31
C GLN A 143 -4.10 21.86 -3.03
N GLY A 144 -4.43 21.07 -2.00
CA GLY A 144 -5.78 20.84 -1.49
C GLY A 144 -6.55 19.72 -2.18
N ALA A 145 -5.94 18.90 -3.03
CA ALA A 145 -6.62 17.70 -3.51
C ALA A 145 -6.62 16.61 -2.44
N VAL A 146 -7.70 15.83 -2.43
CA VAL A 146 -8.02 14.92 -1.34
C VAL A 146 -8.43 13.58 -1.91
N ASN A 147 -7.89 12.51 -1.34
CA ASN A 147 -8.36 11.15 -1.55
C ASN A 147 -8.76 10.49 -0.24
N ARG A 148 -9.60 9.46 -0.35
CA ARG A 148 -10.08 8.66 0.77
C ARG A 148 -10.12 7.19 0.41
N THR A 149 -9.94 6.33 1.40
CA THR A 149 -10.23 4.91 1.28
C THR A 149 -11.12 4.44 2.43
N PRO A 150 -12.32 3.89 2.15
CA PRO A 150 -12.96 3.77 0.83
C PRO A 150 -13.26 5.12 0.16
N TYR A 151 -13.46 5.14 -1.17
CA TYR A 151 -13.51 6.39 -1.96
C TYR A 151 -14.67 7.32 -1.59
N ASP A 152 -15.79 6.76 -1.12
CA ASP A 152 -17.02 7.46 -0.75
C ASP A 152 -17.13 7.71 0.77
N ALA A 153 -16.04 7.51 1.52
CA ALA A 153 -16.02 7.75 2.95
C ALA A 153 -16.43 9.21 3.31
N PRO A 154 -17.28 9.43 4.34
CA PRO A 154 -17.62 8.47 5.39
C PRO A 154 -18.87 7.62 5.13
N ALA A 155 -19.42 7.60 3.91
CA ALA A 155 -20.59 6.76 3.60
C ALA A 155 -20.25 5.27 3.70
N SER A 156 -19.08 4.88 3.20
CA SER A 156 -18.48 3.56 3.41
C SER A 156 -17.21 3.66 4.26
N PHE A 157 -16.92 2.58 4.99
CA PHE A 157 -15.80 2.49 5.93
C PHE A 157 -15.42 1.02 6.13
N TYR A 158 -14.22 0.80 6.67
CA TYR A 158 -13.79 -0.51 7.15
C TYR A 158 -14.27 -0.72 8.59
N THR A 159 -14.51 -1.97 8.98
CA THR A 159 -14.94 -2.31 10.34
C THR A 159 -14.03 -3.38 10.92
N VAL A 160 -13.61 -3.15 12.16
CA VAL A 160 -12.87 -4.08 13.00
C VAL A 160 -13.69 -4.34 14.24
N THR A 161 -13.86 -5.60 14.61
CA THR A 161 -14.56 -5.98 15.84
C THR A 161 -13.61 -6.68 16.78
N THR A 162 -13.76 -6.38 18.07
CA THR A 162 -13.20 -7.22 19.14
C THR A 162 -14.29 -8.16 19.59
N PRO A 163 -13.97 -9.45 19.79
CA PRO A 163 -14.96 -10.33 20.34
C PRO A 163 -15.23 -10.01 21.81
N GLY A 164 -16.38 -10.44 22.32
CA GLY A 164 -16.58 -10.54 23.76
C GLY A 164 -15.78 -11.70 24.35
N ASN A 165 -16.16 -12.13 25.55
CA ASN A 165 -15.66 -13.36 26.14
C ASN A 165 -15.90 -14.56 25.20
N GLN A 166 -14.88 -14.98 24.45
CA GLN A 166 -14.94 -16.18 23.62
C GLN A 166 -14.56 -17.39 24.47
N PRO A 167 -15.27 -18.52 24.32
CA PRO A 167 -14.80 -19.76 24.90
C PRO A 167 -13.47 -20.17 24.24
N ALA A 168 -12.53 -20.66 25.04
CA ALA A 168 -11.24 -21.20 24.62
C ALA A 168 -11.42 -22.57 23.94
N LEU A 169 -12.00 -22.56 22.74
CA LEU A 169 -12.16 -23.75 21.90
C LEU A 169 -11.02 -23.86 20.89
N PHE A 170 -10.48 -25.06 20.77
CA PHE A 170 -9.38 -25.38 19.87
C PHE A 170 -9.75 -26.56 18.98
N ILE A 171 -9.37 -26.49 17.71
CA ILE A 171 -9.19 -27.70 16.90
C ILE A 171 -7.84 -28.26 17.29
N ASN A 172 -7.83 -29.38 18.01
CA ASN A 172 -6.60 -29.97 18.53
C ASN A 172 -6.01 -31.01 17.57
N GLU A 173 -6.87 -31.78 16.89
CA GLU A 173 -6.47 -32.78 15.91
C GLU A 173 -7.37 -32.72 14.67
N PHE A 174 -6.82 -33.07 13.51
CA PHE A 174 -7.56 -33.16 12.25
C PHE A 174 -7.08 -34.38 11.47
N MET A 175 -8.00 -35.29 11.17
CA MET A 175 -7.74 -36.51 10.41
C MET A 175 -8.59 -36.52 9.15
N ALA A 176 -7.93 -36.24 8.02
CA ALA A 176 -8.53 -36.31 6.69
C ALA A 176 -8.07 -37.54 5.92
N SER A 177 -8.88 -38.03 4.99
CA SER A 177 -8.67 -39.28 4.25
C SER A 177 -8.41 -40.48 5.16
N ASN A 178 -9.18 -40.59 6.24
CA ASN A 178 -9.07 -41.71 7.15
C ASN A 178 -9.51 -42.99 6.45
N SER A 179 -8.69 -44.02 6.49
CA SER A 179 -9.02 -45.33 5.90
C SER A 179 -8.51 -46.50 6.73
N THR A 180 -7.61 -46.23 7.68
CA THR A 180 -6.94 -47.25 8.48
C THR A 180 -6.60 -46.84 9.90
N VAL A 181 -6.80 -45.58 10.33
CA VAL A 181 -6.21 -45.07 11.58
C VAL A 181 -7.17 -45.24 12.77
N ILE A 182 -8.29 -44.53 12.77
CA ILE A 182 -9.30 -44.61 13.83
C ILE A 182 -10.65 -44.92 13.17
N ALA A 183 -11.27 -46.03 13.55
CA ALA A 183 -12.62 -46.33 13.12
C ALA A 183 -13.65 -45.79 14.13
N ASP A 184 -14.83 -45.45 13.64
CA ASP A 184 -15.98 -45.09 14.47
C ASP A 184 -16.58 -46.36 15.17
N PRO A 185 -17.64 -46.21 15.99
CA PRO A 185 -18.29 -47.34 16.66
C PRO A 185 -18.90 -48.40 15.73
N PHE A 186 -19.09 -48.10 14.44
CA PHE A 186 -19.62 -49.00 13.43
C PHE A 186 -18.51 -49.62 12.55
N GLY A 187 -17.25 -49.23 12.76
CA GLY A 187 -16.09 -49.74 12.02
C GLY A 187 -15.78 -48.93 10.75
N GLU A 188 -16.42 -47.79 10.56
CA GLU A 188 -16.23 -46.89 9.42
C GLU A 188 -15.06 -45.93 9.70
N TYR A 189 -14.32 -45.55 8.67
CA TYR A 189 -13.15 -44.68 8.79
C TYR A 189 -13.48 -43.29 8.24
N ASP A 190 -14.42 -42.60 8.88
CA ASP A 190 -14.73 -41.23 8.46
C ASP A 190 -13.63 -40.24 8.83
N ASP A 191 -13.58 -39.17 8.06
CA ASP A 191 -12.77 -38.00 8.37
C ASP A 191 -13.32 -37.32 9.63
N TRP A 192 -12.43 -36.85 10.50
CA TRP A 192 -12.84 -36.28 11.78
C TRP A 192 -11.92 -35.16 12.25
N VAL A 193 -12.44 -34.37 13.18
CA VAL A 193 -11.72 -33.27 13.84
C VAL A 193 -11.94 -33.37 15.35
N GLU A 194 -10.89 -33.18 16.13
CA GLU A 194 -11.02 -33.04 17.59
C GLU A 194 -11.29 -31.59 17.95
N ILE A 195 -12.33 -31.37 18.75
CA ILE A 195 -12.58 -30.08 19.39
C ILE A 195 -12.22 -30.22 20.87
N TYR A 196 -11.23 -29.45 21.32
CA TYR A 196 -10.85 -29.36 22.72
C TYR A 196 -11.41 -28.08 23.34
N ASN A 197 -12.13 -28.23 24.45
CA ASN A 197 -12.55 -27.12 25.30
C ASN A 197 -11.50 -26.89 26.38
N GLY A 198 -10.74 -25.79 26.24
CA GLY A 198 -9.73 -25.37 27.20
C GLY A 198 -10.29 -24.65 28.43
N ASP A 199 -11.59 -24.35 28.44
CA ASP A 199 -12.26 -23.69 29.55
C ASP A 199 -13.00 -24.68 30.46
N ALA A 200 -13.27 -24.23 31.69
CA ALA A 200 -14.12 -24.96 32.64
C ALA A 200 -15.63 -24.82 32.35
N GLN A 201 -16.02 -23.91 31.45
CA GLN A 201 -17.41 -23.68 31.08
C GLN A 201 -17.80 -24.58 29.91
N ALA A 202 -18.97 -25.23 30.01
CA ALA A 202 -19.49 -26.02 28.89
C ALA A 202 -19.85 -25.10 27.71
N VAL A 203 -19.54 -25.54 26.50
CA VAL A 203 -19.88 -24.83 25.26
C VAL A 203 -20.95 -25.60 24.50
N TRP A 204 -22.02 -24.91 24.12
CA TRP A 204 -23.09 -25.48 23.31
C TRP A 204 -22.67 -25.49 21.83
N LEU A 205 -22.69 -26.66 21.19
CA LEU A 205 -22.27 -26.85 19.79
C LEU A 205 -23.45 -26.94 18.80
N GLY A 206 -24.69 -26.99 19.28
CA GLY A 206 -25.89 -27.13 18.45
C GLY A 206 -26.78 -28.31 18.86
N ASP A 207 -28.02 -28.31 18.37
CA ASP A 207 -28.99 -29.41 18.40
C ASP A 207 -28.93 -30.30 17.16
#